data_AF-A0A1J3E0U3-F1
#
_entry.id   AF-A0A1J3E0U3-F1
#
_cell.length_a   1.000
_cell.length_b   1.000
_cell.length_c   1.000
_cell.angle_alpha   90.00
_cell.angle_beta   90.00
_cell.angle_gamma   90.00
#
_symmetry.space_group_name_H-M   'P 1'
#
loop_
_entity.id
_entity.type
_entity.pdbx_description
1 polymer ?
#
loop_
_entity_poly.entity_id
_entity_poly.type
_entity_poly.pdbx_seq_one_letter_code
_entity_poly.pdbx_strand_id
1 'polypeptide(L)'
;VWGCFSQRTGLLIQLEDSHLLRIKAQDDNSIFWETTMESLIQDYRIIDGVQVAHGGKSSVSLFRFGENSDNHSRTRMEETWEIEEMDFNIKGLSMDCFLPPSDLKKDDDEDEEEVECGLA
;
A
#
# COMPACT_ATOMS: atom_id res chain seq x y z
N VAL A 1 -4.24 13.40 4.23
CA VAL A 1 -2.94 12.81 3.85
C VAL A 1 -1.85 13.87 3.89
N TRP A 2 -0.74 13.58 4.56
CA TRP A 2 0.50 14.36 4.49
C TRP A 2 1.72 13.42 4.43
N GLY A 3 2.79 13.86 3.77
CA GLY A 3 4.03 13.09 3.64
C GLY A 3 5.27 13.93 3.94
N CYS A 4 6.25 13.34 4.62
CA CYS A 4 7.54 13.95 4.92
C CYS A 4 8.63 13.30 4.07
N PHE A 5 9.39 14.11 3.35
CA PHE A 5 10.45 13.66 2.45
C PHE A 5 11.82 14.13 2.95
N SER A 6 12.82 13.27 2.77
CA SER A 6 14.22 13.61 2.97
C SER A 6 14.64 14.72 2.01
N GLN A 7 15.08 15.87 2.53
CA GLN A 7 15.62 16.95 1.68
C GLN A 7 16.90 16.52 0.95
N ARG A 8 17.66 15.56 1.50
CA ARG A 8 18.91 15.09 0.92
C ARG A 8 18.70 14.11 -0.23
N THR A 9 17.70 13.23 -0.11
CA THR A 9 17.50 12.10 -1.04
C THR A 9 16.21 12.17 -1.83
N GLY A 10 15.27 13.03 -1.45
CA GLY A 10 13.93 13.09 -2.05
C GLY A 10 13.01 11.92 -1.67
N LEU A 11 13.46 11.00 -0.82
CA LEU A 11 12.72 9.80 -0.43
C LEU A 11 11.68 10.09 0.66
N LEU A 12 10.55 9.40 0.60
CA LEU A 12 9.49 9.46 1.61
C LEU A 12 9.99 8.81 2.91
N ILE A 13 9.90 9.53 4.02
CA ILE A 13 10.29 9.06 5.36
C ILE A 13 9.05 8.68 6.17
N GLN A 14 7.99 9.46 6.05
CA GLN A 14 6.77 9.28 6.83
C GLN A 14 5.57 9.67 5.98
N LEU A 15 4.51 8.87 6.08
CA LEU A 15 3.21 9.14 5.50
C LEU A 15 2.17 9.06 6.61
N GLU A 16 1.29 10.04 6.67
CA GLU A 16 0.19 10.05 7.62
C GLU A 16 -1.11 10.42 6.93
N ASP A 17 -2.20 9.84 7.43
CA ASP A 17 -3.53 10.21 7.02
C ASP A 17 -4.49 10.21 8.22
N SER A 18 -5.57 10.98 8.09
CA SER A 18 -6.63 11.03 9.09
C SER A 18 -7.97 11.26 8.42
N HIS A 19 -8.94 10.44 8.81
CA HIS A 19 -10.31 10.52 8.29
C HIS A 19 -11.29 10.59 9.45
N LEU A 20 -12.19 11.57 9.39
CA LEU A 20 -13.28 11.73 10.35
C LEU A 20 -14.60 11.40 9.67
N LEU A 21 -15.32 10.42 10.21
CA LEU A 21 -16.66 10.04 9.79
C LEU A 21 -17.66 10.40 10.88
N ARG A 22 -18.76 11.04 10.49
CA ARG A 22 -19.91 11.30 11.39
C ARG A 22 -21.07 10.39 11.01
N ILE A 23 -21.50 9.57 11.96
CA ILE A 23 -22.71 8.76 11.89
C ILE A 23 -23.82 9.53 12.61
N LYS A 24 -24.85 9.92 11.86
CA LYS A 24 -26.03 10.60 12.42
C LYS A 24 -26.99 9.56 13.02
N ALA A 25 -27.41 9.76 14.26
CA ALA A 25 -28.56 9.07 14.84
C ALA A 25 -29.85 9.87 14.60
N GLN A 26 -31.02 9.29 14.91
CA GLN A 26 -32.32 9.96 14.73
C GLN A 26 -32.59 11.04 15.79
N ASP A 27 -32.10 10.76 16.98
CA ASP A 27 -31.86 11.61 18.12
C ASP A 27 -30.51 12.34 17.91
N ASP A 28 -30.38 13.61 18.29
CA ASP A 28 -29.25 14.53 18.01
C ASP A 28 -27.85 14.04 18.49
N ASN A 29 -27.77 12.81 18.99
CA ASN A 29 -26.60 12.11 19.46
C ASN A 29 -25.76 11.54 18.30
N SER A 30 -25.00 12.42 17.64
CA SER A 30 -24.06 12.01 16.58
C SER A 30 -22.87 11.23 17.14
N ILE A 31 -22.48 10.15 16.46
CA ILE A 31 -21.27 9.37 16.75
C ILE A 31 -20.19 9.71 15.73
N PHE A 32 -18.96 9.91 16.18
CA PHE A 32 -17.80 10.18 15.35
C PHE A 32 -16.83 9.00 15.39
N TRP A 33 -16.25 8.70 14.23
CA TRP A 33 -15.14 7.77 14.07
C TRP A 33 -13.98 8.49 13.41
N GLU A 34 -12.86 8.55 14.10
CA GLU A 34 -11.60 9.03 13.55
C GLU A 34 -10.69 7.83 13.29
N THR A 35 -10.24 7.70 12.05
CA THR A 35 -9.19 6.76 11.65
C THR A 35 -7.93 7.55 11.38
N THR A 36 -6.87 7.32 12.16
CA THR A 36 -5.54 7.88 11.92
C THR A 36 -4.61 6.76 11.48
N MET A 37 -3.85 6.98 10.40
CA MET A 37 -2.90 6.04 9.85
C MET A 37 -1.53 6.70 9.77
N GLU A 38 -0.47 5.98 10.12
CA GLU A 38 0.92 6.44 10.05
C GLU A 38 1.78 5.32 9.49
N SER A 39 2.66 5.63 8.55
CA SER A 39 3.68 4.72 8.04
C SER A 39 5.05 5.39 8.04
N LEU A 40 6.01 4.80 8.75
CA LEU A 40 7.43 5.11 8.67
C LEU A 40 8.06 4.22 7.60
N ILE A 41 8.71 4.84 6.63
CA ILE A 41 9.30 4.16 5.48
C ILE A 41 10.82 4.11 5.67
N GLN A 42 11.38 2.91 5.62
CA GLN A 42 12.75 2.62 6.00
C GLN A 42 13.43 1.69 5.00
N ASP A 43 14.73 1.48 5.21
CA ASP A 43 15.53 0.51 4.45
C ASP A 43 15.40 0.67 2.92
N TYR A 44 15.64 1.88 2.43
CA TYR A 44 15.67 2.10 0.99
C TYR A 44 16.90 1.44 0.37
N ARG A 45 16.67 0.53 -0.56
CA ARG A 45 17.68 -0.16 -1.36
C ARG A 45 17.51 0.22 -2.83
N ILE A 46 18.61 0.18 -3.59
CA ILE A 46 18.56 0.43 -5.03
C ILE A 46 18.38 -0.92 -5.73
N ILE A 47 17.25 -1.10 -6.40
CA ILE A 47 16.95 -2.26 -7.25
C ILE A 47 16.74 -1.72 -8.66
N ASP A 48 17.53 -2.20 -9.64
CA ASP A 48 17.49 -1.76 -11.04
C ASP A 48 17.52 -0.23 -11.25
N GLY A 49 18.27 0.47 -10.40
CA GLY A 49 18.40 1.93 -10.45
C GLY A 49 17.25 2.71 -9.78
N VAL A 50 16.27 2.03 -9.20
CA VAL A 50 15.16 2.63 -8.46
C VAL A 50 15.36 2.46 -6.96
N GLN A 51 15.15 3.52 -6.18
CA GLN A 51 15.16 3.43 -4.71
C GLN A 51 13.82 2.92 -4.19
N VAL A 52 13.82 1.75 -3.57
CA VAL A 52 12.62 1.09 -3.03
C VAL A 52 12.80 0.80 -1.56
N ALA A 53 11.77 1.06 -0.76
CA ALA A 53 11.77 0.76 0.66
C ALA A 53 11.58 -0.75 0.88
N HIS A 54 12.52 -1.38 1.58
CA HIS A 54 12.44 -2.78 1.98
C HIS A 54 11.91 -2.99 3.39
N GLY A 55 11.56 -1.93 4.11
CA GLY A 55 10.99 -2.10 5.43
C GLY A 55 10.34 -0.85 5.98
N GLY A 56 9.64 -1.02 7.08
CA GLY A 56 9.02 0.09 7.77
C GLY A 56 8.12 -0.33 8.90
N LYS A 57 7.39 0.66 9.41
CA LYS A 57 6.40 0.48 10.46
C LYS A 57 5.13 1.17 10.06
N SER A 58 4.00 0.51 10.23
CA SER A 58 2.69 1.08 9.98
C SER A 58 1.87 0.99 11.26
N SER A 59 1.08 2.02 11.56
CA SER A 59 0.10 1.98 12.62
C SER A 59 -1.22 2.58 12.17
N VAL A 60 -2.32 2.01 12.66
CA VAL A 60 -3.66 2.55 12.48
C VAL A 60 -4.34 2.65 13.83
N SER A 61 -4.96 3.78 14.09
CA SER A 61 -5.77 4.04 15.28
C SER A 61 -7.19 4.35 14.85
N LEU A 62 -8.15 3.63 15.40
CA LEU A 62 -9.57 3.87 15.23
C LEU A 62 -10.13 4.39 16.56
N PHE A 63 -10.62 5.62 16.57
CA PHE A 63 -11.15 6.30 17.74
C PHE A 63 -12.63 6.64 17.54
N ARG A 64 -13.49 6.07 18.37
CA ARG A 64 -14.92 6.34 18.42
C ARG A 64 -15.21 7.31 19.55
N PHE A 65 -15.91 8.41 19.28
CA PHE A 65 -16.31 9.39 20.29
C PHE A 65 -17.66 10.05 19.97
N GLY A 66 -18.25 10.75 20.94
CA GLY A 66 -19.60 11.34 20.87
C GLY A 66 -20.04 11.97 22.20
N GLU A 67 -21.29 12.41 22.28
CA GLU A 67 -21.83 13.20 23.40
C GLU A 67 -21.80 12.45 24.74
N ASN A 68 -22.02 11.13 24.72
CA ASN A 68 -21.85 10.27 25.89
C ASN A 68 -20.43 9.70 25.95
N SER A 69 -19.63 10.16 26.91
CA SER A 69 -18.24 9.74 27.16
C SER A 69 -18.09 8.24 27.42
N ASP A 70 -19.13 7.58 27.95
CA ASP A 70 -19.10 6.17 28.34
C ASP A 70 -18.93 5.20 27.17
N ASN A 71 -19.13 5.68 25.93
CA ASN A 71 -18.97 4.89 24.71
C ASN A 71 -17.73 5.29 23.89
N HIS A 72 -16.80 6.06 24.46
CA HIS A 72 -15.54 6.35 23.78
C HIS A 72 -14.67 5.08 23.75
N SER A 73 -14.19 4.70 22.57
CA SER A 73 -13.32 3.55 22.42
C SER A 73 -12.19 3.85 21.45
N ARG A 74 -11.02 3.29 21.74
CA ARG A 74 -9.84 3.40 20.87
C ARG A 74 -9.26 2.02 20.65
N THR A 75 -9.08 1.67 19.38
CA THR A 75 -8.36 0.46 18.97
C THR A 75 -7.16 0.89 18.16
N ARG A 76 -5.99 0.29 18.44
CA ARG A 76 -4.76 0.56 17.68
C ARG A 76 -4.17 -0.75 17.21
N MET A 77 -3.71 -0.75 15.96
CA MET A 77 -2.95 -1.84 15.35
C MET A 77 -1.60 -1.29 14.89
N GLU A 78 -0.54 -2.03 15.14
CA GLU A 78 0.83 -1.69 14.77
C GLU A 78 1.44 -2.89 14.03
N GLU A 79 2.18 -2.60 12.97
CA GLU A 79 2.87 -3.57 12.13
C GLU A 79 4.29 -3.09 11.88
N THR A 80 5.25 -4.01 11.94
CA THR A 80 6.57 -3.82 11.35
C THR A 80 6.65 -4.74 10.15
N TRP A 81 6.93 -4.19 8.98
CA TRP A 81 6.93 -4.92 7.72
C TRP A 81 8.34 -4.88 7.11
N GLU A 82 8.68 -5.97 6.42
CA GLU A 82 9.92 -6.15 5.66
C GLU A 82 9.56 -6.76 4.30
N ILE A 83 10.26 -6.33 3.25
CA ILE A 83 10.14 -6.85 1.89
C ILE A 83 11.44 -7.60 1.61
N GLU A 84 11.37 -8.92 1.53
CA GLU A 84 12.55 -9.77 1.32
C GLU A 84 12.97 -9.77 -0.16
N GLU A 85 12.02 -10.03 -1.06
CA GLU A 85 12.26 -10.20 -2.49
C GLU A 85 11.48 -9.16 -3.30
N MET A 86 12.15 -8.57 -4.29
CA MET A 86 11.55 -7.62 -5.22
C MET A 86 12.22 -7.75 -6.58
N ASP A 87 11.42 -7.90 -7.64
CA ASP A 87 11.86 -7.90 -9.02
C ASP A 87 10.92 -7.05 -9.89
N PHE A 88 11.46 -6.45 -10.94
CA PHE A 88 10.69 -5.70 -11.92
C PHE A 88 10.42 -6.57 -13.16
N ASN A 89 9.27 -6.34 -13.79
CA ASN A 89 8.92 -6.92 -15.09
C ASN A 89 9.03 -8.46 -15.13
N ILE A 90 8.64 -9.13 -14.05
CA ILE A 90 8.63 -10.59 -13.98
C ILE A 90 7.74 -11.12 -15.09
N LYS A 91 8.34 -11.89 -16.02
CA LYS A 91 7.62 -12.48 -17.14
C LYS A 91 6.50 -13.41 -16.64
N GLY A 92 5.34 -13.30 -17.27
CA GLY A 92 4.18 -14.14 -16.98
C GLY A 92 3.22 -13.57 -15.93
N LEU A 93 3.57 -12.52 -15.17
CA LEU A 93 2.60 -11.88 -14.26
C LEU A 93 1.58 -11.06 -15.05
N SER A 94 0.30 -11.25 -14.72
CA SER A 94 -0.80 -10.44 -15.26
C SER A 94 -0.89 -9.10 -14.55
N MET A 95 -1.22 -8.04 -15.28
CA MET A 95 -1.57 -6.74 -14.70
C MET A 95 -2.86 -6.79 -13.86
N ASP A 96 -3.66 -7.84 -14.04
CA ASP A 96 -4.96 -8.02 -13.37
C ASP A 96 -4.89 -8.93 -12.14
N CYS A 97 -3.79 -9.68 -11.94
CA CYS A 97 -3.70 -10.71 -10.90
C CYS A 97 -2.31 -10.76 -10.22
N PHE A 98 -2.26 -10.52 -8.92
CA PHE A 98 -1.07 -10.76 -8.08
C PHE A 98 -1.03 -12.21 -7.56
N LEU A 99 -1.28 -13.19 -8.43
CA LEU A 99 -1.11 -14.58 -8.05
C LEU A 99 0.39 -14.85 -7.83
N PRO A 100 0.76 -15.66 -6.82
CA PRO A 100 2.16 -15.99 -6.59
C PRO A 100 2.78 -16.62 -7.86
N PRO A 101 4.08 -16.40 -8.13
CA PRO A 101 4.72 -16.82 -9.39
C PRO A 101 4.53 -18.30 -9.76
N SER A 102 4.29 -19.16 -8.78
CA SER A 102 4.02 -20.59 -8.96
C SER A 102 2.68 -20.93 -9.63
N ASP A 103 1.73 -19.99 -9.67
CA ASP A 103 0.42 -20.18 -10.30
C ASP A 103 0.42 -19.77 -11.79
N LEU A 104 1.53 -19.23 -12.28
CA LEU A 104 1.73 -18.93 -13.69
C LEU A 104 2.18 -20.19 -14.42
N LYS A 105 1.33 -20.70 -15.31
CA LYS A 105 1.77 -21.72 -16.27
C LYS A 105 2.76 -21.07 -17.22
N LYS A 106 3.95 -21.65 -17.33
CA LYS A 106 4.85 -21.38 -18.46
C LYS A 106 4.16 -21.90 -19.70
N ASP A 107 3.63 -21.01 -20.52
CA ASP A 107 3.46 -21.32 -21.93
C ASP A 107 4.87 -21.20 -22.52
N ASP A 108 5.56 -22.34 -22.56
CA ASP A 108 6.89 -22.50 -23.13
C ASP A 108 6.86 -22.10 -24.62
N ASP A 109 7.82 -21.25 -25.03
CA ASP A 109 8.36 -21.08 -26.38
C ASP A 109 7.37 -21.19 -27.57
N GLU A 110 6.81 -20.06 -28.01
CA GLU A 110 6.31 -19.94 -29.38
C GLU A 110 7.38 -19.25 -30.25
N ASP A 111 7.89 -20.04 -31.19
CA ASP A 111 8.96 -19.77 -32.13
C ASP A 111 8.86 -18.42 -32.86
N GLU A 112 10.00 -17.74 -33.02
CA GLU A 112 10.20 -16.71 -34.04
C GLU A 112 10.09 -17.34 -35.44
N GLU A 113 8.88 -17.52 -35.97
CA GLU A 113 8.68 -17.66 -37.41
C GLU A 113 8.50 -16.27 -38.04
N GLU A 114 9.52 -15.83 -38.79
CA GLU A 114 9.45 -14.67 -39.70
C GLU A 114 8.30 -14.87 -40.70
N VAL A 115 7.19 -14.14 -40.53
CA VAL A 115 6.14 -14.05 -41.56
C VAL A 115 6.49 -12.91 -42.53
N GLU A 116 7.05 -13.29 -43.66
CA GLU A 116 7.24 -12.43 -44.84
C GLU A 116 5.89 -11.83 -45.28
N CYS A 117 5.74 -10.51 -45.18
CA CYS A 117 4.56 -9.80 -45.63
C CYS A 117 4.50 -9.74 -47.17
N GLY A 118 3.79 -10.69 -47.77
CA GLY A 118 3.35 -10.63 -49.16
C GLY A 118 2.19 -9.64 -49.33
N LEU A 119 2.41 -8.61 -50.15
CA LEU A 119 1.41 -7.63 -50.60
C LEU A 119 0.40 -8.27 -51.57
N ALA A 120 -0.89 -7.99 -51.36
CA ALA A 120 -1.89 -7.79 -52.41
C ALA A 120 -3.09 -6.99 -51.85
#